data_AF-M8ASI6-F1
#
_entry.id   AF-M8ASI6-F1
#
_cell.length_a   1.000
_cell.length_b   1.000
_cell.length_c   1.000
_cell.angle_alpha   90.00
_cell.angle_beta   90.00
_cell.angle_gamma   90.00
#
_symmetry.space_group_name_H-M   'P 1'
#
loop_
_entity.id
_entity.type
_entity.pdbx_description
1 polymer ?
#
loop_
_entity_poly.entity_id
_entity_poly.type
_entity_poly.pdbx_seq_one_letter_code
_entity_poly.pdbx_strand_id
1 'polypeptide(L)'
;MAEELRPKPRDDVYLGYGFAVGDDPMQFMHGMGYVVSWDVATWVSANEEILRHNDTHGPEDLLFGKWLNIGHRGKNRYSLRPRMYDLNWVMDNFRPDTVAVHMIKDNRRWAAAFRYFNVTAGIRPSNLYHLP
;
A
#
# COMPACT_ATOMS: atom_id res chain seq x y z
N MET A 1 -6.27 1.16 8.68
CA MET A 1 -6.49 0.32 7.47
C MET A 1 -7.88 -0.30 7.41
N ALA A 2 -8.33 -1.07 8.41
CA ALA A 2 -9.68 -1.67 8.38
C ALA A 2 -10.80 -0.62 8.18
N GLU A 3 -10.74 0.50 8.92
CA GLU A 3 -11.68 1.62 8.75
C GLU A 3 -11.56 2.31 7.39
N GLU A 4 -10.39 2.24 6.72
CA GLU A 4 -10.23 2.77 5.36
C GLU A 4 -10.96 1.93 4.33
N LEU A 5 -10.94 0.62 4.52
CA LEU A 5 -11.54 -0.32 3.59
C LEU A 5 -13.04 -0.46 3.80
N ARG A 6 -13.53 -0.31 5.05
CA ARG A 6 -14.94 -0.49 5.42
C ARG A 6 -15.94 0.27 4.54
N PRO A 7 -15.74 1.56 4.17
CA PRO A 7 -16.69 2.28 3.33
C PRO A 7 -16.51 2.04 1.82
N LYS A 8 -15.49 1.28 1.40
CA LYS A 8 -15.16 1.10 -0.02
C LYS A 8 -15.96 -0.07 -0.62
N PRO A 9 -16.16 -0.07 -1.95
CA PRO A 9 -16.68 -1.24 -2.65
C PRO A 9 -15.85 -2.49 -2.35
N ARG A 10 -16.44 -3.67 -2.53
CA ARG A 10 -15.72 -4.94 -2.36
C ARG A 10 -15.07 -5.43 -3.65
N ASP A 11 -15.49 -4.87 -4.79
CA ASP A 11 -15.06 -5.27 -6.12
C ASP A 11 -14.29 -4.13 -6.79
N ASP A 12 -13.37 -4.50 -7.68
CA ASP A 12 -12.58 -3.61 -8.52
C ASP A 12 -11.82 -2.48 -7.78
N VAL A 13 -11.48 -2.69 -6.50
CA VAL A 13 -10.77 -1.71 -5.67
C VAL A 13 -9.28 -1.70 -5.99
N TYR A 14 -8.72 -0.49 -6.06
CA TYR A 14 -7.28 -0.26 -6.08
C TYR A 14 -6.94 0.93 -5.18
N LEU A 15 -6.43 0.66 -3.98
CA LEU A 15 -6.16 1.63 -2.92
C LEU A 15 -4.67 1.69 -2.63
N GLY A 16 -4.06 2.87 -2.61
CA GLY A 16 -2.65 3.02 -2.26
C GLY A 16 -2.19 4.46 -2.33
N TYR A 17 -0.88 4.69 -2.42
CA TYR A 17 -0.38 6.02 -2.74
C TYR A 17 -0.43 6.23 -4.26
N GLY A 18 -1.53 6.80 -4.77
CA GLY A 18 -1.67 7.03 -6.22
C GLY A 18 -0.52 7.88 -6.77
N PHE A 19 0.03 7.56 -7.92
CA PHE A 19 1.09 8.34 -8.56
C PHE A 19 0.56 8.99 -9.83
N ALA A 20 0.78 10.30 -9.97
CA ALA A 20 0.25 11.05 -11.08
C ALA A 20 1.18 10.94 -12.29
N VAL A 21 0.62 10.66 -13.46
CA VAL A 21 1.35 10.63 -14.74
C VAL A 21 0.48 11.33 -15.79
N GLY A 22 0.96 12.47 -16.28
CA GLY A 22 0.14 13.36 -17.11
C GLY A 22 -1.11 13.82 -16.36
N ASP A 23 -2.27 13.66 -16.98
CA ASP A 23 -3.56 14.08 -16.44
C ASP A 23 -4.24 13.02 -15.55
N ASP A 24 -3.71 11.78 -15.50
CA ASP A 24 -4.22 10.76 -14.59
C ASP A 24 -3.55 10.93 -13.21
N PRO A 25 -4.29 11.34 -12.16
CA PRO A 25 -3.72 11.58 -10.84
C PRO A 25 -3.29 10.29 -10.11
N MET A 26 -3.69 9.12 -10.62
CA MET A 26 -3.53 7.81 -9.99
C MET A 26 -3.32 6.71 -11.02
N GLN A 27 -2.43 6.90 -12.01
CA GLN A 27 -2.19 5.94 -13.08
C GLN A 27 -1.75 4.56 -12.54
N PHE A 28 -1.00 4.59 -11.43
CA PHE A 28 -0.63 3.42 -10.63
C PHE A 28 -0.54 3.82 -9.15
N MET A 29 -0.39 2.85 -8.25
CA MET A 29 -0.13 3.09 -6.82
C MET A 29 1.34 2.81 -6.53
N HIS A 30 2.05 3.78 -5.96
CA HIS A 30 3.47 3.68 -5.64
C HIS A 30 3.79 2.47 -4.73
N GLY A 31 4.97 1.87 -4.92
CA GLY A 31 5.50 0.71 -4.20
C GLY A 31 5.75 0.90 -2.69
N MET A 32 5.16 1.92 -2.06
CA MET A 32 5.06 1.98 -0.59
C MET A 32 4.07 0.92 -0.06
N GLY A 33 3.26 0.34 -0.94
CA GLY A 33 2.21 -0.63 -0.65
C GLY A 33 0.86 -0.18 -1.21
N TYR A 34 0.05 -1.14 -1.59
CA TYR A 34 -1.31 -0.93 -2.07
C TYR A 34 -2.17 -2.15 -1.74
N VAL A 35 -3.49 -1.97 -1.79
CA VAL A 35 -4.49 -3.02 -1.59
C VAL A 35 -5.40 -3.08 -2.80
N VAL A 36 -5.70 -4.30 -3.22
CA VAL A 36 -6.67 -4.59 -4.27
C VAL A 36 -7.74 -5.53 -3.76
N SER A 37 -8.93 -5.46 -4.36
CA SER A 37 -9.96 -6.45 -4.12
C SER A 37 -9.58 -7.82 -4.70
N TRP A 38 -10.21 -8.88 -4.17
CA TRP A 38 -9.86 -10.26 -4.53
C TRP A 38 -10.15 -10.58 -6.00
N ASP A 39 -11.20 -10.00 -6.58
CA ASP A 39 -11.53 -10.13 -7.99
C ASP A 39 -10.43 -9.57 -8.91
N VAL A 40 -9.80 -8.44 -8.53
CA VAL A 40 -8.64 -7.87 -9.24
C VAL A 40 -7.44 -8.81 -9.14
N ALA A 41 -7.13 -9.30 -7.94
CA ALA A 41 -6.03 -10.24 -7.73
C ALA A 41 -6.24 -11.55 -8.54
N THR A 42 -7.46 -12.08 -8.52
CA THR A 42 -7.84 -13.28 -9.28
C THR A 42 -7.68 -13.04 -10.77
N TRP A 43 -8.16 -11.90 -11.29
CA TRP A 43 -8.00 -11.53 -12.70
C TRP A 43 -6.52 -11.48 -13.11
N VAL A 44 -5.64 -10.83 -12.34
CA VAL A 44 -4.21 -10.79 -12.65
C VAL A 44 -3.61 -12.21 -12.65
N SER A 45 -3.96 -13.04 -11.66
CA SER A 45 -3.42 -14.41 -11.56
C SER A 45 -3.83 -15.35 -12.70
N ALA A 46 -5.00 -15.11 -13.31
CA ALA A 46 -5.58 -15.97 -14.33
C ALA A 46 -5.42 -15.43 -15.76
N ASN A 47 -5.02 -14.17 -15.93
CA ASN A 47 -4.93 -13.55 -17.23
C ASN A 47 -3.58 -13.84 -17.89
N GLU A 48 -3.48 -14.98 -18.56
CA GLU A 48 -2.25 -15.35 -19.27
C GLU A 48 -1.89 -14.39 -20.41
N GLU A 49 -2.89 -13.80 -21.07
CA GLU A 49 -2.66 -12.92 -22.21
C GLU A 49 -1.98 -11.62 -21.79
N ILE A 50 -2.45 -11.00 -20.70
CA ILE A 50 -1.85 -9.76 -20.17
C ILE A 50 -0.40 -10.04 -19.76
N LEU A 51 -0.14 -11.17 -19.08
CA LEU A 51 1.21 -11.52 -18.59
C LEU A 51 2.16 -11.96 -19.71
N ARG A 52 1.64 -12.56 -20.79
CA ARG A 52 2.45 -13.00 -21.93
C ARG A 52 2.85 -11.85 -22.86
N HIS A 53 1.96 -10.87 -23.03
CA HIS A 53 2.15 -9.80 -24.03
C HIS A 53 2.46 -8.43 -23.42
N ASN A 54 2.45 -8.28 -22.11
CA ASN A 54 2.83 -7.04 -21.44
C ASN A 54 3.98 -7.32 -20.48
N ASP A 55 4.95 -6.40 -20.46
CA ASP A 55 6.19 -6.50 -19.69
C ASP A 55 5.96 -7.07 -18.28
N THR A 56 6.76 -8.06 -17.92
CA THR A 56 6.83 -8.66 -16.58
C THR A 56 8.15 -8.32 -15.87
N HIS A 57 9.00 -7.51 -16.51
CA HIS A 57 10.30 -7.10 -16.02
C HIS A 57 10.32 -5.58 -15.83
N GLY A 58 10.50 -5.13 -14.60
CA GLY A 58 10.48 -3.71 -14.24
C GLY A 58 9.97 -3.47 -12.82
N PRO A 59 9.78 -2.19 -12.43
CA PRO A 59 9.15 -1.86 -11.16
C PRO A 59 7.73 -2.41 -11.11
N GLU A 60 7.48 -3.25 -10.12
CA GLU A 60 6.25 -4.04 -9.98
C GLU A 60 5.00 -3.15 -9.95
N ASP A 61 5.05 -2.04 -9.21
CA ASP A 61 3.97 -1.08 -9.06
C ASP A 61 3.54 -0.42 -10.37
N LEU A 62 4.52 -0.03 -11.21
CA LEU A 62 4.29 0.48 -12.55
C LEU A 62 3.65 -0.56 -13.46
N LEU A 63 4.20 -1.78 -13.46
CA LEU A 63 3.71 -2.88 -14.29
C LEU A 63 2.28 -3.28 -13.90
N PHE A 64 2.02 -3.38 -12.60
CA PHE A 64 0.71 -3.69 -12.07
C PHE A 64 -0.33 -2.64 -12.49
N GLY A 65 -0.02 -1.35 -12.33
CA GLY A 65 -0.88 -0.26 -12.80
C GLY A 65 -1.13 -0.32 -14.32
N LYS A 66 -0.09 -0.57 -15.12
CA LYS A 66 -0.20 -0.76 -16.58
C LYS A 66 -1.17 -1.90 -16.93
N TRP A 67 -1.03 -3.06 -16.30
CA TRP A 67 -1.92 -4.20 -16.54
C TRP A 67 -3.37 -3.88 -16.22
N LEU A 68 -3.64 -3.22 -15.08
CA LEU A 68 -5.00 -2.82 -14.70
C LEU A 68 -5.60 -1.83 -15.70
N ASN A 69 -4.81 -0.88 -16.21
CA ASN A 69 -5.28 0.11 -17.19
C ASN A 69 -5.68 -0.57 -18.51
N ILE A 70 -4.84 -1.48 -19.02
CA ILE A 70 -5.11 -2.24 -20.25
C ILE A 70 -6.31 -3.18 -20.06
N GLY A 71 -6.37 -3.87 -18.92
CA GLY A 71 -7.45 -4.79 -18.58
C GLY A 71 -8.76 -4.12 -18.17
N HIS A 72 -8.80 -2.78 -18.10
CA HIS A 72 -9.91 -1.99 -17.57
C HIS A 72 -10.39 -2.49 -16.18
N ARG A 73 -9.42 -2.74 -15.28
CA ARG A 73 -9.63 -3.17 -13.89
C ARG A 73 -9.13 -2.12 -12.89
N GLY A 74 -9.49 -2.29 -11.63
CA GLY A 74 -9.12 -1.40 -10.54
C GLY A 74 -9.65 0.01 -10.74
N LYS A 75 -10.90 0.17 -11.20
CA LYS A 75 -11.51 1.49 -11.47
C LYS A 75 -11.92 2.21 -10.19
N ASN A 76 -12.18 1.48 -9.10
CA ASN A 76 -12.44 2.06 -7.79
C ASN A 76 -11.11 2.47 -7.15
N ARG A 77 -10.51 3.55 -7.68
CA ARG A 77 -9.20 4.08 -7.27
C ARG A 77 -9.31 5.05 -6.12
N TYR A 78 -8.46 4.86 -5.12
CA TYR A 78 -8.42 5.72 -3.95
C TYR A 78 -6.98 5.99 -3.55
N SER A 79 -6.65 7.26 -3.35
CA SER A 79 -5.34 7.66 -2.84
C SER A 79 -5.36 7.71 -1.31
N LEU A 80 -4.31 7.17 -0.69
CA LEU A 80 -4.01 7.30 0.72
C LEU A 80 -3.21 8.58 1.03
N ARG A 81 -2.91 9.44 0.05
CA ARG A 81 -2.33 10.75 0.33
C ARG A 81 -3.29 11.59 1.19
N PRO A 82 -2.79 12.33 2.20
CA PRO A 82 -1.40 12.45 2.67
C PRO A 82 -1.04 11.50 3.84
N ARG A 83 -1.84 10.47 4.08
CA ARG A 83 -1.81 9.57 5.26
C ARG A 83 -0.95 8.31 5.07
N MET A 84 -0.42 8.13 3.86
CA MET A 84 0.64 7.18 3.52
C MET A 84 1.83 7.96 2.98
N TYR A 85 3.01 7.78 3.57
CA TYR A 85 4.17 8.61 3.23
C TYR A 85 5.51 7.98 3.65
N ASP A 86 6.59 8.47 3.04
CA ASP A 86 7.96 8.17 3.45
C ASP A 86 8.34 8.91 4.73
N LEU A 87 8.97 8.21 5.66
CA LEU A 87 9.65 8.87 6.78
C LEU A 87 10.94 9.51 6.30
N ASN A 88 10.91 10.84 6.17
CA ASN A 88 12.12 11.62 5.93
C ASN A 88 12.93 11.81 7.22
N TRP A 89 14.16 12.31 7.09
CA TRP A 89 15.10 12.48 8.21
C TRP A 89 14.65 13.45 9.31
N VAL A 90 13.64 14.27 9.04
CA VAL A 90 13.19 15.39 9.89
C VAL A 90 11.78 15.13 10.48
N MET A 91 11.18 13.98 10.17
CA MET A 91 9.87 13.58 10.68
C MET A 91 10.04 12.92 12.04
N ASP A 92 9.88 13.73 13.10
CA ASP A 92 10.03 13.26 14.48
C ASP A 92 8.76 12.60 15.02
N ASN A 93 7.60 12.87 14.40
CA ASN A 93 6.28 12.37 14.83
C ASN A 93 5.41 11.93 13.63
N PHE A 94 4.57 10.92 13.85
CA PHE A 94 3.55 10.52 12.88
C PHE A 94 2.33 11.44 12.92
N ARG A 95 1.67 11.63 11.77
CA ARG A 95 0.40 12.38 11.69
C ARG A 95 -0.71 11.58 12.38
N PRO A 96 -1.68 12.20 13.09
CA PRO A 96 -2.71 11.47 13.85
C PRO A 96 -3.60 10.50 13.05
N ASP A 97 -3.67 10.68 11.73
CA ASP A 97 -4.48 9.90 10.80
C ASP A 97 -3.62 9.00 9.89
N THR A 98 -2.35 8.78 10.25
CA THR A 98 -1.43 7.94 9.47
C THR A 98 -1.98 6.53 9.31
N VAL A 99 -2.06 6.08 8.05
CA VAL A 99 -2.53 4.73 7.68
C VAL A 99 -1.36 3.78 7.46
N ALA A 100 -0.27 4.29 6.86
CA ALA A 100 0.93 3.52 6.58
C ALA A 100 2.14 4.47 6.48
N VAL A 101 3.32 3.96 6.79
CA VAL A 101 4.59 4.68 6.60
C VAL A 101 5.60 3.79 5.91
N HIS A 102 6.47 4.39 5.11
CA HIS A 102 7.52 3.72 4.37
C HIS A 102 8.90 4.29 4.74
N MET A 103 9.98 3.64 4.29
CA MET A 103 11.37 3.99 4.62
C MET A 103 11.74 3.93 6.13
N ILE A 104 11.24 2.94 6.87
CA ILE A 104 11.73 2.65 8.24
C ILE A 104 13.08 1.92 8.14
N LYS A 105 14.19 2.59 8.49
CA LYS A 105 15.56 2.07 8.29
C LYS A 105 16.32 1.76 9.58
N ASP A 106 15.75 2.06 10.74
CA ASP A 106 16.42 1.86 12.03
C ASP A 106 15.46 1.44 13.15
N ASN A 107 16.03 0.87 14.22
CA ASN A 107 15.27 0.33 15.35
C ASN A 107 14.47 1.39 16.12
N ARG A 108 14.95 2.63 16.18
CA ARG A 108 14.25 3.72 16.86
C ARG A 108 12.97 4.07 16.12
N ARG A 109 13.02 4.15 14.78
CA ARG A 109 11.85 4.39 13.93
C ARG A 109 10.87 3.22 13.95
N TRP A 110 11.37 1.97 13.96
CA TRP A 110 10.52 0.79 14.17
C TRP A 110 9.78 0.85 15.50
N ALA A 111 10.48 1.12 16.60
CA ALA A 111 9.87 1.24 17.92
C ALA A 111 8.82 2.37 17.97
N ALA A 112 9.08 3.50 17.32
CA ALA A 112 8.10 4.57 17.19
C ALA A 112 6.85 4.12 16.41
N ALA A 113 7.03 3.48 15.25
CA ALA A 113 5.93 2.98 14.44
C ALA A 113 5.07 1.97 15.21
N PHE A 114 5.71 1.04 15.93
CA PHE A 114 4.99 0.06 16.75
C PHE A 114 4.16 0.68 17.85
N ARG A 115 4.69 1.72 18.53
CA ARG A 115 3.93 2.49 19.53
C ARG A 115 2.76 3.22 18.88
N TYR A 116 2.97 3.88 17.74
CA TYR A 116 1.95 4.66 17.07
C TYR A 116 0.78 3.79 16.58
N PHE A 117 1.08 2.70 15.86
CA PHE A 117 0.06 1.76 15.38
C PHE A 117 -0.46 0.82 16.48
N ASN A 118 0.05 0.96 17.71
CA ASN A 118 -0.34 0.21 18.89
C ASN A 118 -0.29 -1.33 18.69
N VAL A 119 0.65 -1.82 17.86
CA VAL A 119 0.70 -3.24 17.47
C VAL A 119 1.25 -4.15 18.56
N THR A 120 1.91 -3.58 19.57
CA THR A 120 2.42 -4.30 20.73
C THR A 120 1.45 -4.31 21.91
N ALA A 121 0.28 -3.65 21.80
CA ALA A 121 -0.72 -3.69 22.86
C ALA A 121 -1.23 -5.11 23.07
N GLY A 122 -1.16 -5.59 24.31
CA GLY A 122 -1.59 -6.93 24.70
C GLY A 122 -0.61 -8.05 24.34
N ILE A 123 0.52 -7.74 23.70
CA ILE A 123 1.60 -8.70 23.49
C ILE A 123 2.35 -8.92 24.81
N ARG A 124 2.26 -10.13 25.38
CA ARG A 124 2.99 -10.49 26.60
C ARG A 124 4.46 -10.77 26.25
N PRO A 125 5.45 -10.27 27.01
CA PRO A 125 6.84 -10.65 26.81
C PRO A 125 7.03 -12.18 26.77
N SER A 126 8.00 -12.64 25.98
CA SER A 126 8.32 -14.06 25.89
C SER A 126 9.84 -14.25 25.81
N ASN A 127 10.32 -15.49 25.88
CA ASN A 127 11.74 -15.78 25.69
C ASN A 127 12.28 -15.32 24.32
N LEU A 128 11.40 -15.00 23.35
CA LEU A 128 11.76 -14.54 22.01
C LEU A 128 11.83 -13.00 21.87
N TYR A 129 11.27 -12.23 22.82
CA TYR A 129 11.37 -10.76 22.81
C TYR A 129 11.03 -10.13 24.17
N HIS A 130 11.69 -9.02 24.47
CA HIS A 130 11.45 -8.21 25.67
C HIS A 130 11.01 -6.80 25.24
N LEU A 131 9.92 -6.31 25.84
CA LEU A 131 9.52 -4.90 25.74
C LEU A 131 10.18 -4.13 26.91
N PRO A 132 10.73 -2.92 26.69
CA PRO A 132 11.26 -2.08 27.76
C PRO A 132 10.18 -1.62 28.76
#